data_AF-A0A6J1NJZ1-F1
#
_entry.id   AF-A0A6J1NJZ1-F1
#
_cell.length_a   1.000
_cell.length_b   1.000
_cell.length_c   1.000
_cell.angle_alpha   90.00
_cell.angle_beta   90.00
_cell.angle_gamma   90.00
#
_symmetry.space_group_name_H-M   'P 1'
#
loop_
_entity.id
_entity.type
_entity.pdbx_description
1 polymer ?
#
loop_
_entity_poly.entity_id
_entity_poly.type
_entity_poly.pdbx_seq_one_letter_code
_entity_poly.pdbx_strand_id
1 'polypeptide(L)'
;MAESKASSKDSKNKNKKGKKAQEIPDEDGSSTSSVTQEDKSLDQIGHGVGTASLTVNREEYLAAYKDLMFDRNYAQIKNNLLHRRLAEYYKKRKLEHVLKPLENVPHLEEKYQQKLLSYQELKEKEDVEMADIKAKLNTIEGEYANKLEKAEKNFDELQHYEKTTGTGLIYSKKGKPISEKTVERFLTLQRRKSEQASALRLRYIRVRNAVNELETIVRKLEIIAPGLNVAQYEQLYIDKQNYLSKIEEREDELIKNRTNCTEHNQILAHIREKMQHTEEVIDFAECDLGDAEIELLRAREDLGNIKGKRDKLRWSLEAERMKAGLLTRKDLLRDFQDATDEVVKLREKKDLLDKQIIDTTNKLKDARQKVNLHTAINELARENHVGTP
;
A
#
# COMPACT_ATOMS: atom_id res chain seq x y z
N MET A 1 14.34 19.25 17.14
CA MET A 1 13.74 19.84 18.35
C MET A 1 13.13 18.70 19.17
N ALA A 2 13.37 18.72 20.49
CA ALA A 2 12.79 17.86 21.55
C ALA A 2 13.14 16.35 21.46
N GLU A 3 13.89 15.79 22.42
CA GLU A 3 13.40 15.21 23.70
C GLU A 3 12.36 14.10 23.48
N SER A 4 12.34 12.94 24.12
CA SER A 4 13.07 12.30 25.21
C SER A 4 12.44 10.89 25.29
N LYS A 5 13.14 9.86 25.79
CA LYS A 5 12.51 8.82 26.63
C LYS A 5 13.52 7.84 27.22
N ALA A 6 13.47 7.78 28.54
CA ALA A 6 14.18 6.88 29.40
C ALA A 6 13.41 5.55 29.59
N SER A 7 14.20 4.50 29.80
CA SER A 7 14.05 3.40 30.79
C SER A 7 12.73 2.64 30.99
N SER A 8 12.84 1.32 30.92
CA SER A 8 12.36 0.34 31.92
C SER A 8 13.12 -0.99 31.69
N LYS A 9 13.85 -1.57 32.66
CA LYS A 9 13.40 -2.45 33.76
C LYS A 9 12.49 -3.58 33.24
N ASP A 10 12.68 -4.86 33.55
CA ASP A 10 12.89 -5.41 34.90
C ASP A 10 13.06 -6.96 34.85
N SER A 11 13.25 -7.55 36.04
CA SER A 11 13.04 -8.96 36.46
C SER A 11 14.32 -9.80 36.69
N LYS A 12 14.73 -9.99 37.96
CA LYS A 12 14.30 -11.05 38.93
C LYS A 12 14.83 -12.42 38.48
N ASN A 13 15.48 -13.28 39.28
CA ASN A 13 15.18 -13.64 40.66
C ASN A 13 16.22 -14.68 41.18
N LYS A 14 16.38 -14.75 42.51
CA LYS A 14 16.61 -15.93 43.38
C LYS A 14 17.87 -16.79 43.17
N ASN A 15 18.86 -16.86 44.08
CA ASN A 15 18.87 -17.26 45.51
C ASN A 15 18.84 -18.79 45.75
N LYS A 16 19.99 -19.36 46.17
CA LYS A 16 20.18 -20.45 47.20
C LYS A 16 21.65 -20.91 47.19
N LYS A 17 22.49 -20.69 48.20
CA LYS A 17 22.61 -21.24 49.58
C LYS A 17 23.03 -22.72 49.67
N GLY A 18 24.20 -22.93 50.30
CA GLY A 18 24.61 -24.15 51.05
C GLY A 18 26.14 -24.23 51.16
N LYS A 19 26.83 -23.74 52.20
CA LYS A 19 26.97 -24.18 53.62
C LYS A 19 28.29 -24.94 53.91
N LYS A 20 29.13 -24.29 54.77
CA LYS A 20 29.90 -24.79 55.95
C LYS A 20 30.98 -25.88 55.72
N ALA A 21 32.13 -25.92 56.43
CA ALA A 21 32.59 -25.41 57.74
C ALA A 21 34.06 -24.91 57.60
N GLN A 22 34.54 -23.81 58.23
CA GLN A 22 34.81 -23.50 59.64
C GLN A 22 35.83 -24.44 60.31
N GLU A 23 37.07 -23.96 60.48
CA GLU A 23 37.86 -24.01 61.73
C GLU A 23 39.11 -23.11 61.63
N ILE A 24 39.24 -22.23 62.62
CA ILE A 24 40.39 -21.43 63.10
C ILE A 24 40.89 -22.23 64.31
N PRO A 25 42.19 -22.42 64.62
CA PRO A 25 43.14 -21.40 65.14
C PRO A 25 44.61 -21.70 64.76
N ASP A 26 45.69 -21.08 65.22
CA ASP A 26 46.12 -19.86 65.92
C ASP A 26 47.66 -19.89 65.80
N GLU A 27 48.30 -18.73 66.01
CA GLU A 27 49.60 -18.59 66.70
C GLU A 27 50.86 -19.29 66.14
N ASP A 28 52.09 -18.83 66.33
CA ASP A 28 52.73 -17.57 66.71
C ASP A 28 54.24 -17.87 66.52
N GLY A 29 55.10 -16.86 66.68
CA GLY A 29 56.50 -17.10 67.02
C GLY A 29 57.47 -16.52 65.98
N SER A 30 58.02 -15.32 66.15
CA SER A 30 59.06 -15.00 67.15
C SER A 30 60.34 -15.81 66.86
N SER A 31 61.55 -15.30 66.79
CA SER A 31 62.11 -14.00 67.13
C SER A 31 63.60 -14.01 66.74
N THR A 32 64.15 -12.81 66.55
CA THR A 32 65.50 -12.36 66.98
C THR A 32 66.67 -13.35 66.95
N SER A 33 67.75 -13.00 66.26
CA SER A 33 68.92 -12.36 66.90
C SER A 33 70.14 -12.36 65.99
N SER A 34 70.80 -11.22 66.00
CA SER A 34 72.21 -10.95 65.71
C SER A 34 73.15 -11.92 66.43
N VAL A 35 74.33 -12.21 65.84
CA VAL A 35 75.68 -11.97 66.40
C VAL A 35 76.76 -12.55 65.46
N THR A 36 77.94 -12.01 65.68
CA THR A 36 79.22 -11.88 64.98
C THR A 36 79.96 -13.14 64.48
N GLN A 37 80.93 -12.85 63.60
CA GLN A 37 82.07 -13.66 63.15
C GLN A 37 82.74 -14.45 64.28
N GLU A 38 83.21 -15.66 63.96
CA GLU A 38 84.59 -16.10 64.26
C GLU A 38 85.00 -17.32 63.42
N ASP A 39 86.31 -17.46 63.30
CA ASP A 39 87.10 -18.23 62.34
C ASP A 39 87.35 -19.71 62.74
N LYS A 40 87.75 -20.50 61.73
CA LYS A 40 88.55 -21.75 61.76
C LYS A 40 87.92 -23.06 62.26
N SER A 41 87.81 -24.03 61.35
CA SER A 41 88.67 -25.23 61.35
C SER A 41 88.35 -26.13 60.14
N LEU A 42 89.42 -26.63 59.52
CA LEU A 42 89.39 -27.71 58.53
C LEU A 42 89.05 -29.02 59.25
N ASP A 43 88.24 -29.87 58.61
CA ASP A 43 88.65 -31.26 58.38
C ASP A 43 87.89 -31.93 57.23
N GLN A 44 88.70 -32.68 56.50
CA GLN A 44 88.52 -33.43 55.27
C GLN A 44 87.94 -34.82 55.66
N ILE A 45 87.05 -35.49 54.92
CA ILE A 45 87.33 -36.49 53.87
C ILE A 45 85.99 -37.23 53.64
N GLY A 46 85.39 -37.13 52.45
CA GLY A 46 85.21 -38.25 51.50
C GLY A 46 83.93 -39.10 51.70
N HIS A 47 83.30 -39.70 50.70
CA HIS A 47 83.36 -39.61 49.24
C HIS A 47 82.24 -40.52 48.69
N GLY A 48 81.61 -40.14 47.56
CA GLY A 48 81.16 -41.13 46.58
C GLY A 48 79.66 -41.38 46.41
N VAL A 49 79.00 -40.55 45.58
CA VAL A 49 78.22 -41.02 44.41
C VAL A 49 78.39 -39.96 43.30
N GLY A 50 78.92 -40.37 42.15
CA GLY A 50 79.21 -39.47 41.02
C GLY A 50 77.96 -39.03 40.29
N THR A 51 77.61 -37.74 40.42
CA THR A 51 76.83 -37.00 39.43
C THR A 51 77.82 -36.28 38.52
N ALA A 52 77.73 -36.47 37.20
CA ALA A 52 78.45 -35.65 36.24
C ALA A 52 78.19 -34.16 36.56
N SER A 53 79.19 -33.48 37.09
CA SER A 53 79.10 -32.08 37.46
C SER A 53 78.94 -31.27 36.17
N LEU A 54 77.74 -30.74 35.91
CA LEU A 54 77.64 -29.57 35.05
C LEU A 54 78.58 -28.52 35.65
N THR A 55 79.69 -28.23 34.98
CA THR A 55 80.55 -27.09 35.31
C THR A 55 79.83 -25.82 34.86
N VAL A 56 78.76 -25.47 35.59
CA VAL A 56 78.14 -24.16 35.48
C VAL A 56 79.14 -23.17 36.06
N ASN A 57 79.74 -22.34 35.20
CA ASN A 57 80.61 -21.25 35.63
C ASN A 57 79.81 -20.27 36.50
N ARG A 58 79.87 -20.48 37.81
CA ARG A 58 79.12 -19.70 38.80
C ARG A 58 79.42 -18.21 38.69
N GLU A 59 80.64 -17.84 38.32
CA GLU A 59 81.05 -16.44 38.19
C GLU A 59 80.43 -15.74 36.98
N GLU A 60 80.38 -16.39 35.81
CA GLU A 60 79.73 -15.83 34.62
C GLU A 60 78.22 -15.66 34.83
N TYR A 61 77.57 -16.63 35.47
CA TYR A 61 76.16 -16.51 35.83
C TYR A 61 75.90 -15.44 36.89
N LEU A 62 76.81 -15.27 37.86
CA LEU A 62 76.71 -14.18 38.85
C LEU A 62 76.93 -12.80 38.21
N ALA A 63 77.83 -12.69 37.22
CA ALA A 63 78.03 -11.47 36.46
C ALA A 63 76.79 -11.14 35.62
N ALA A 64 76.29 -12.10 34.83
CA ALA A 64 75.06 -11.94 34.06
C ALA A 64 73.85 -11.61 34.96
N TYR A 65 73.76 -12.21 36.15
CA TYR A 65 72.72 -11.87 37.12
C TYR A 65 72.85 -10.43 37.64
N LYS A 66 74.06 -9.96 37.93
CA LYS A 66 74.29 -8.56 38.36
C LYS A 66 73.90 -7.58 37.25
N ASP A 67 74.27 -7.86 36.02
CA ASP A 67 73.95 -7.01 34.87
C ASP A 67 72.43 -6.99 34.61
N LEU A 68 71.79 -8.16 34.59
CA LEU A 68 70.32 -8.26 34.47
C LEU A 68 69.59 -7.59 35.64
N MET A 69 70.15 -7.65 36.85
CA MET A 69 69.61 -6.92 38.02
C MET A 69 69.76 -5.42 37.87
N PHE A 70 70.88 -4.94 37.33
CA PHE A 70 71.07 -3.53 37.01
C PHE A 70 70.07 -3.06 35.95
N ASP A 71 69.91 -3.81 34.87
CA ASP A 71 68.95 -3.51 33.80
C ASP A 71 67.50 -3.54 34.29
N ARG A 72 67.15 -4.53 35.12
CA ARG A 72 65.84 -4.60 35.78
C ARG A 72 65.62 -3.37 36.65
N ASN A 73 66.58 -2.99 37.48
CA ASN A 73 66.47 -1.81 38.34
C ASN A 73 66.34 -0.52 37.51
N TYR A 74 67.12 -0.40 36.44
CA TYR A 74 67.05 0.74 35.52
C TYR A 74 65.69 0.82 34.82
N ALA A 75 65.19 -0.29 34.30
CA ALA A 75 63.87 -0.40 33.69
C ALA A 75 62.76 -0.07 34.70
N GLN A 76 62.88 -0.53 35.95
CA GLN A 76 61.94 -0.25 37.03
C GLN A 76 61.93 1.24 37.40
N ILE A 77 63.09 1.90 37.49
CA ILE A 77 63.18 3.35 37.72
C ILE A 77 62.52 4.12 36.58
N LYS A 78 62.82 3.77 35.33
CA LYS A 78 62.24 4.41 34.15
C LYS A 78 60.72 4.21 34.08
N ASN A 79 60.25 3.00 34.35
CA ASN A 79 58.84 2.65 34.38
C ASN A 79 58.10 3.46 35.47
N ASN A 80 58.66 3.56 36.68
CA ASN A 80 58.13 4.40 37.76
C ASN A 80 58.05 5.88 37.35
N LEU A 81 59.07 6.41 36.67
CA LEU A 81 59.06 7.79 36.18
C LEU A 81 57.95 8.02 35.15
N LEU A 82 57.76 7.08 34.22
CA LEU A 82 56.70 7.15 33.22
C LEU A 82 55.31 7.05 33.85
N HIS A 83 55.11 6.16 34.82
CA HIS A 83 53.85 6.08 35.57
C HIS A 83 53.54 7.40 36.30
N ARG A 84 54.52 8.05 36.92
CA ARG A 84 54.33 9.39 37.53
C ARG A 84 53.93 10.43 36.48
N ARG A 85 54.63 10.49 35.34
CA ARG A 85 54.30 11.43 34.25
C ARG A 85 52.89 11.18 33.67
N LEU A 86 52.50 9.92 33.50
CA LEU A 86 51.16 9.55 33.05
C LEU A 86 50.10 9.95 34.07
N ALA A 87 50.34 9.70 35.36
CA ALA A 87 49.43 10.12 36.42
C ALA A 87 49.22 11.64 36.43
N GLU A 88 50.30 12.43 36.28
CA GLU A 88 50.20 13.88 36.14
C GLU A 88 49.43 14.31 34.88
N TYR A 89 49.68 13.64 33.75
CA TYR A 89 49.01 13.93 32.48
C TYR A 89 47.48 13.71 32.58
N TYR A 90 47.07 12.57 33.13
CA TYR A 90 45.65 12.26 33.32
C TYR A 90 44.97 13.19 34.34
N LYS A 91 45.68 13.58 35.41
CA LYS A 91 45.20 14.55 36.40
C LYS A 91 45.00 15.94 35.78
N LYS A 92 45.94 16.42 34.95
CA LYS A 92 45.83 17.71 34.23
C LYS A 92 44.65 17.76 33.26
N ARG A 93 44.28 16.62 32.65
CA ARG A 93 43.16 16.50 31.71
C ARG A 93 41.82 16.07 32.36
N LYS A 94 41.74 15.98 33.69
CA LYS A 94 40.54 15.55 34.45
C LYS A 94 40.04 14.14 34.07
N LEU A 95 40.94 13.23 33.70
CA LEU A 95 40.65 11.84 33.34
C LEU A 95 40.77 10.90 34.56
N GLU A 96 40.10 11.23 35.67
CA GLU A 96 40.25 10.51 36.95
C GLU A 96 39.72 9.07 36.93
N HIS A 97 38.87 8.73 35.96
CA HIS A 97 38.34 7.37 35.79
C HIS A 97 39.43 6.34 35.42
N VAL A 98 40.56 6.78 34.86
CA VAL A 98 41.69 5.90 34.45
C VAL A 98 42.54 5.48 35.66
N LEU A 99 42.47 6.21 36.78
CA LEU A 99 43.25 5.97 38.00
C LEU A 99 42.53 5.05 39.01
N LYS A 100 41.28 4.65 38.72
CA LYS A 100 40.53 3.73 39.58
C LYS A 100 41.11 2.32 39.43
N PRO A 101 41.27 1.55 40.52
CA PRO A 101 41.66 0.14 40.44
C PRO A 101 40.69 -0.60 39.52
N LEU A 102 41.19 -1.17 38.43
CA LEU A 102 40.34 -1.87 37.46
C LEU A 102 39.88 -3.19 38.09
N GLU A 103 38.56 -3.39 38.20
CA GLU A 103 38.00 -4.73 38.47
C GLU A 103 38.35 -5.67 37.31
N ASN A 104 38.69 -6.93 37.62
CA ASN A 104 39.16 -7.97 36.68
C ASN A 104 40.55 -7.75 36.04
N VAL A 105 41.53 -7.29 36.81
CA VAL A 105 42.96 -7.21 36.44
C VAL A 105 43.49 -8.42 35.64
N PRO A 106 43.27 -9.69 36.05
CA PRO A 106 43.83 -10.84 35.32
C PRO A 106 43.25 -11.00 33.90
N HIS A 107 41.96 -10.70 33.70
CA HIS A 107 41.32 -10.77 32.37
C HIS A 107 41.78 -9.63 31.45
N LEU A 108 42.12 -8.46 32.01
CA LEU A 108 42.72 -7.37 31.24
C LEU A 108 44.17 -7.65 30.87
N GLU A 109 44.91 -8.29 31.76
CA GLU A 109 46.29 -8.73 31.51
C GLU A 109 46.32 -9.78 30.39
N GLU A 110 45.43 -10.77 30.42
CA GLU A 110 45.30 -11.76 29.35
C GLU A 110 44.93 -11.11 28.02
N LYS A 111 43.97 -10.17 28.01
CA LYS A 111 43.62 -9.42 26.80
C LYS A 111 44.76 -8.54 26.29
N TYR A 112 45.58 -7.99 27.20
CA TYR A 112 46.78 -7.24 26.84
C TYR A 112 47.85 -8.15 26.22
N GLN A 113 48.07 -9.33 26.81
CA GLN A 113 48.98 -10.35 26.26
C GLN A 113 48.53 -10.82 24.87
N GLN A 114 47.23 -11.11 24.67
CA GLN A 114 46.68 -11.44 23.36
C GLN A 114 46.91 -10.32 22.32
N LYS A 115 46.74 -9.05 22.72
CA LYS A 115 47.07 -7.92 21.86
C LYS A 115 48.56 -7.83 21.56
N LEU A 116 49.43 -8.11 22.54
CA LEU A 116 50.87 -8.10 22.37
C LEU A 116 51.31 -9.18 21.36
N LEU A 117 50.73 -10.38 21.46
CA LEU A 117 50.95 -11.47 20.51
C LEU A 117 50.46 -11.08 19.11
N SER A 118 49.25 -10.53 18.98
CA SER A 118 48.75 -10.07 17.68
C SER A 118 49.63 -8.97 17.07
N TYR A 119 50.20 -8.10 17.89
CA TYR A 119 51.13 -7.06 17.46
C TYR A 119 52.46 -7.66 17.03
N GLN A 120 52.96 -8.68 17.75
CA GLN A 120 54.16 -9.40 17.37
C GLN A 120 53.96 -10.12 16.02
N GLU A 121 52.84 -10.80 15.81
CA GLU A 121 52.52 -11.43 14.52
C GLU A 121 52.44 -10.40 13.38
N LEU A 122 51.86 -9.23 13.64
CA LEU A 122 51.83 -8.12 12.68
C LEU A 122 53.23 -7.62 12.35
N LYS A 123 54.09 -7.48 13.37
CA LYS A 123 55.47 -7.04 13.20
C LYS A 123 56.30 -8.07 12.43
N GLU A 124 56.14 -9.36 12.75
CA GLU A 124 56.81 -10.44 12.01
C GLU A 124 56.37 -10.49 10.55
N LYS A 125 55.07 -10.28 10.26
CA LYS A 125 54.57 -10.15 8.88
C LYS A 125 55.19 -8.95 8.16
N GLU A 126 55.23 -7.78 8.82
CA GLU A 126 55.88 -6.58 8.26
C GLU A 126 57.36 -6.84 7.98
N ASP A 127 58.10 -7.46 8.91
CA ASP A 127 59.52 -7.76 8.76
C ASP A 127 59.77 -8.70 7.55
N VAL A 128 58.92 -9.72 7.37
CA VAL A 128 58.97 -10.63 6.21
C VAL A 128 58.64 -9.90 4.91
N GLU A 129 57.55 -9.13 4.86
CA GLU A 129 57.17 -8.34 3.68
C GLU A 129 58.25 -7.34 3.28
N MET A 130 58.85 -6.67 4.26
CA MET A 130 59.96 -5.74 4.06
C MET A 130 61.22 -6.43 3.56
N ALA A 131 61.54 -7.62 4.07
CA ALA A 131 62.66 -8.43 3.58
C ALA A 131 62.43 -8.86 2.12
N ASP A 132 61.22 -9.30 1.78
CA ASP A 132 60.84 -9.70 0.43
C ASP A 132 60.89 -8.53 -0.56
N ILE A 133 60.37 -7.35 -0.17
CA ILE A 133 60.43 -6.14 -0.99
C ILE A 133 61.89 -5.74 -1.22
N LYS A 134 62.72 -5.73 -0.18
CA LYS A 134 64.16 -5.41 -0.30
C LYS A 134 64.88 -6.40 -1.21
N ALA A 135 64.62 -7.69 -1.07
CA ALA A 135 65.22 -8.71 -1.93
C ALA A 135 64.85 -8.47 -3.41
N LYS A 136 63.57 -8.22 -3.71
CA LYS A 136 63.10 -7.89 -5.07
C LYS A 136 63.73 -6.60 -5.59
N LEU A 137 63.84 -5.58 -4.75
CA LEU A 137 64.46 -4.30 -5.11
C LEU A 137 65.93 -4.50 -5.51
N ASN A 138 66.69 -5.22 -4.69
CA ASN A 138 68.08 -5.57 -4.98
C ASN A 138 68.24 -6.36 -6.29
N THR A 139 67.33 -7.29 -6.58
CA THR A 139 67.36 -8.03 -7.86
C THR A 139 67.14 -7.11 -9.06
N ILE A 140 66.18 -6.18 -8.96
CA ILE A 140 65.87 -5.22 -10.03
C ILE A 140 67.03 -4.23 -10.22
N GLU A 141 67.62 -3.74 -9.14
CA GLU A 141 68.80 -2.86 -9.18
C GLU A 141 70.00 -3.55 -9.84
N GLY A 142 70.27 -4.80 -9.48
CA GLY A 142 71.32 -5.60 -10.10
C GLY A 142 71.07 -5.82 -11.59
N GLU A 143 69.85 -6.19 -11.98
CA GLU A 143 69.48 -6.30 -13.39
C GLU A 143 69.63 -4.99 -14.16
N TYR A 144 69.22 -3.87 -13.54
CA TYR A 144 69.31 -2.55 -14.14
C TYR A 144 70.78 -2.15 -14.36
N ALA A 145 71.63 -2.31 -13.34
CA ALA A 145 73.05 -2.02 -13.43
C ALA A 145 73.72 -2.84 -14.55
N ASN A 146 73.43 -4.15 -14.61
CA ASN A 146 73.94 -5.03 -15.65
C ASN A 146 73.47 -4.63 -17.07
N LYS A 147 72.21 -4.19 -17.21
CA LYS A 147 71.67 -3.72 -18.50
C LYS A 147 72.29 -2.38 -18.90
N LEU A 148 72.53 -1.48 -17.94
CA LEU A 148 73.18 -0.19 -18.17
C LEU A 148 74.62 -0.40 -18.65
N GLU A 149 75.40 -1.22 -17.94
CA GLU A 149 76.80 -1.48 -18.28
C GLU A 149 76.94 -2.09 -19.67
N LYS A 150 76.07 -3.05 -20.03
CA LYS A 150 76.01 -3.63 -21.37
C LYS A 150 75.67 -2.58 -22.44
N ALA A 151 74.71 -1.70 -22.16
CA ALA A 151 74.30 -0.65 -23.10
C ALA A 151 75.42 0.38 -23.33
N GLU A 152 76.13 0.78 -22.27
CA GLU A 152 77.27 1.70 -22.34
C GLU A 152 78.43 1.08 -23.14
N LYS A 153 78.79 -0.17 -22.85
CA LYS A 153 79.81 -0.91 -23.61
C LYS A 153 79.48 -0.98 -25.11
N ASN A 154 78.26 -1.41 -25.44
CA ASN A 154 77.82 -1.47 -26.83
C ASN A 154 77.83 -0.10 -27.52
N PHE A 155 77.49 0.97 -26.79
CA PHE A 155 77.51 2.33 -27.31
C PHE A 155 78.94 2.82 -27.58
N ASP A 156 79.87 2.56 -26.67
CA ASP A 156 81.27 2.94 -26.83
C ASP A 156 81.94 2.13 -27.96
N GLU A 157 81.64 0.84 -28.09
CA GLU A 157 82.06 0.00 -29.22
C GLU A 157 81.57 0.57 -30.57
N LEU A 158 80.31 0.99 -30.62
CA LEU A 158 79.73 1.61 -31.81
C LEU A 158 80.40 2.95 -32.13
N GLN A 159 80.67 3.80 -31.13
CA GLN A 159 81.40 5.06 -31.36
C GLN A 159 82.82 4.81 -31.89
N HIS A 160 83.51 3.80 -31.37
CA HIS A 160 84.83 3.42 -31.85
C HIS A 160 84.80 2.92 -33.30
N TYR A 161 83.80 2.09 -33.64
CA TYR A 161 83.58 1.62 -35.00
C TYR A 161 83.25 2.76 -35.98
N GLU A 162 82.38 3.70 -35.58
CA GLU A 162 82.07 4.89 -36.38
C GLU A 162 83.30 5.80 -36.56
N LYS A 163 84.14 5.96 -35.53
CA LYS A 163 85.39 6.75 -35.62
C LYS A 163 86.37 6.13 -36.60
N THR A 164 86.64 4.83 -36.47
CA THR A 164 87.58 4.09 -37.34
C THR A 164 87.11 4.03 -38.79
N THR A 165 85.80 3.83 -39.02
CA THR A 165 85.23 3.87 -40.37
C THR A 165 85.26 5.28 -40.95
N GLY A 166 85.03 6.30 -40.10
CA GLY A 166 84.94 7.70 -40.50
C GLY A 166 86.24 8.32 -40.96
N THR A 167 87.38 7.96 -40.37
CA THR A 167 88.71 8.53 -40.70
C THR A 167 89.21 8.15 -42.10
N GLY A 168 88.63 7.12 -42.73
CA GLY A 168 88.94 6.71 -44.10
C GLY A 168 87.97 7.23 -45.18
N LEU A 169 86.91 7.96 -44.80
CA LEU A 169 85.89 8.40 -45.75
C LEU A 169 86.32 9.63 -46.56
N ILE A 170 85.78 9.75 -47.77
CA ILE A 170 86.05 10.85 -48.71
C ILE A 170 84.74 11.60 -49.01
N TYR A 171 84.80 12.93 -49.09
CA TYR A 171 83.64 13.73 -49.50
C TYR A 171 83.26 13.48 -50.96
N SER A 172 82.10 12.89 -51.20
CA SER A 172 81.57 12.57 -52.55
C SER A 172 81.63 13.76 -53.54
N LYS A 173 81.38 14.99 -53.09
CA LYS A 173 81.39 16.19 -53.95
C LYS A 173 82.77 16.83 -54.15
N LYS A 174 83.74 16.58 -53.26
CA LYS A 174 85.03 17.29 -53.23
C LYS A 174 86.24 16.37 -53.42
N GLY A 175 86.06 15.06 -53.35
CA GLY A 175 87.14 14.06 -53.46
C GLY A 175 88.20 14.13 -52.35
N LYS A 176 88.03 14.99 -51.34
CA LYS A 176 88.98 15.17 -50.24
C LYS A 176 88.61 14.24 -49.07
N PRO A 177 89.61 13.66 -48.37
CA PRO A 177 89.36 12.86 -47.18
C PRO A 177 88.69 13.71 -46.10
N ILE A 178 87.78 13.11 -45.34
CA ILE A 178 87.16 13.75 -44.19
C ILE A 178 88.24 13.87 -43.10
N SER A 179 88.47 15.09 -42.62
CA SER A 179 89.44 15.29 -41.53
C SER A 179 88.96 14.62 -40.25
N GLU A 180 89.88 14.03 -39.50
CA GLU A 180 89.60 13.38 -38.20
C GLU A 180 88.85 14.32 -37.24
N LYS A 181 89.24 15.60 -37.19
CA LYS A 181 88.54 16.65 -36.42
C LYS A 181 87.07 16.81 -36.80
N THR A 182 86.72 16.58 -38.07
CA THR A 182 85.33 16.67 -38.54
C THR A 182 84.53 15.42 -38.16
N VAL A 183 85.15 14.24 -38.19
CA VAL A 183 84.54 12.98 -37.70
C VAL A 183 84.24 13.10 -36.21
N GLU A 184 85.20 13.56 -35.41
CA GLU A 184 85.01 13.77 -33.97
C GLU A 184 83.91 14.79 -33.67
N ARG A 185 83.79 15.85 -34.48
CA ARG A 185 82.69 16.81 -34.36
C ARG A 185 81.32 16.17 -34.63
N PHE A 186 81.20 15.25 -35.58
CA PHE A 186 79.94 14.54 -35.82
C PHE A 186 79.61 13.58 -34.69
N LEU A 187 80.58 12.82 -34.18
CA LEU A 187 80.39 11.89 -33.06
C LEU A 187 79.97 12.61 -31.78
N THR A 188 80.60 13.75 -31.47
CA THR A 188 80.22 14.58 -30.32
C THR A 188 78.81 15.16 -30.46
N LEU A 189 78.42 15.57 -31.67
CA LEU A 189 77.05 16.03 -31.95
C LEU A 189 76.03 14.90 -31.81
N GLN A 190 76.34 13.71 -32.33
CA GLN A 190 75.51 12.50 -32.22
C GLN A 190 75.32 12.08 -30.76
N ARG A 191 76.39 12.07 -29.96
CA ARG A 191 76.34 11.82 -28.51
C ARG A 191 75.41 12.81 -27.81
N ARG A 192 75.61 14.12 -28.03
CA ARG A 192 74.75 15.17 -27.46
C ARG A 192 73.28 15.02 -27.88
N LYS A 193 73.01 14.62 -29.13
CA LYS A 193 71.64 14.39 -29.61
C LYS A 193 71.02 13.13 -29.01
N SER A 194 71.79 12.07 -28.83
CA SER A 194 71.36 10.85 -28.13
C SER A 194 70.97 11.15 -26.67
N GLU A 195 71.79 11.92 -25.95
CA GLU A 195 71.50 12.37 -24.58
C GLU A 195 70.23 13.23 -24.51
N GLN A 196 70.02 14.13 -25.48
CA GLN A 196 68.78 14.91 -25.57
C GLN A 196 67.56 14.00 -25.78
N ALA A 197 67.68 13.01 -26.67
CA ALA A 197 66.60 12.07 -26.96
C ALA A 197 66.28 11.18 -25.75
N SER A 198 67.29 10.68 -25.04
CA SER A 198 67.10 9.87 -23.84
C SER A 198 66.44 10.69 -22.71
N ALA A 199 66.87 11.94 -22.50
CA ALA A 199 66.26 12.84 -21.52
C ALA A 199 64.79 13.14 -21.85
N LEU A 200 64.46 13.39 -23.12
CA LEU A 200 63.07 13.59 -23.57
C LEU A 200 62.23 12.33 -23.39
N ARG A 201 62.78 11.15 -23.72
CA ARG A 201 62.09 9.87 -23.55
C ARG A 201 61.80 9.59 -22.08
N LEU A 202 62.74 9.90 -21.20
CA LEU A 202 62.55 9.77 -19.75
C LEU A 202 61.47 10.73 -19.26
N ARG A 203 61.47 11.98 -19.72
CA ARG A 203 60.41 12.95 -19.41
C ARG A 203 59.04 12.46 -19.89
N TYR A 204 58.96 11.92 -21.11
CA TYR A 204 57.73 11.34 -21.65
C TYR A 204 57.22 10.18 -20.78
N ILE A 205 58.09 9.25 -20.38
CA ILE A 205 57.72 8.13 -19.50
C ILE A 205 57.19 8.64 -18.16
N ARG A 206 57.85 9.62 -17.53
CA ARG A 206 57.39 10.23 -16.28
C ARG A 206 55.99 10.84 -16.42
N VAL A 207 55.76 11.63 -17.46
CA VAL A 207 54.46 12.26 -17.71
C VAL A 207 53.40 11.21 -17.99
N ARG A 208 53.70 10.20 -18.81
CA ARG A 208 52.78 9.09 -19.10
C ARG A 208 52.38 8.35 -17.83
N ASN A 209 53.33 8.04 -16.95
CA ASN A 209 53.05 7.37 -15.68
C ASN A 209 52.18 8.25 -14.77
N ALA A 210 52.48 9.55 -14.65
CA ALA A 210 51.67 10.48 -13.88
C ALA A 210 50.24 10.60 -14.42
N VAL A 211 50.05 10.61 -15.75
CA VAL A 211 48.72 10.59 -16.37
C VAL A 211 47.99 9.29 -16.03
N ASN A 212 48.64 8.14 -16.17
CA ASN A 212 48.03 6.86 -15.79
C ASN A 212 47.62 6.82 -14.30
N GLU A 213 48.47 7.33 -13.41
CA GLU A 213 48.16 7.44 -11.98
C GLU A 213 46.93 8.31 -11.75
N LEU A 214 46.88 9.50 -12.34
CA LEU A 214 45.72 10.39 -12.27
C LEU A 214 44.46 9.75 -12.84
N GLU A 215 44.55 9.06 -13.98
CA GLU A 215 43.42 8.33 -14.56
C GLU A 215 42.91 7.21 -13.65
N THR A 216 43.79 6.50 -12.94
CA THR A 216 43.37 5.48 -11.97
C THR A 216 42.68 6.09 -10.76
N ILE A 217 43.12 7.28 -10.33
CA ILE A 217 42.48 8.02 -9.24
C ILE A 217 41.09 8.49 -9.68
N VAL A 218 40.99 9.09 -10.88
CA VAL A 218 39.70 9.52 -11.44
C VAL A 218 38.73 8.35 -11.56
N ARG A 219 39.16 7.20 -12.11
CA ARG A 219 38.33 5.99 -12.20
C ARG A 219 37.87 5.48 -10.83
N LYS A 220 38.71 5.58 -9.79
CA LYS A 220 38.31 5.23 -8.42
C LYS A 220 37.30 6.21 -7.84
N LEU A 221 37.39 7.49 -8.17
CA LEU A 221 36.44 8.52 -7.72
C LEU A 221 35.10 8.41 -8.46
N GLU A 222 35.10 7.95 -9.71
CA GLU A 222 33.87 7.69 -10.48
C GLU A 222 33.05 6.54 -9.90
N ILE A 223 33.70 5.58 -9.23
CA ILE A 223 33.06 4.42 -8.60
C ILE A 223 32.76 4.75 -7.15
N ILE A 224 31.50 5.05 -6.83
CA ILE A 224 31.04 5.34 -5.47
C ILE A 224 30.94 4.05 -4.64
N ALA A 225 30.48 2.97 -5.26
CA ALA A 225 30.34 1.65 -4.66
C ALA A 225 30.49 0.56 -5.75
N PRO A 226 30.77 -0.71 -5.40
CA PRO A 226 30.85 -1.78 -6.39
C PRO A 226 29.55 -1.88 -7.20
N GLY A 227 29.65 -1.64 -8.51
CA GLY A 227 28.50 -1.61 -9.42
C GLY A 227 27.71 -0.30 -9.45
N LEU A 228 28.18 0.75 -8.77
CA LEU A 228 27.55 2.07 -8.72
C LEU A 228 28.55 3.17 -9.07
N ASN A 229 28.43 3.70 -10.28
CA ASN A 229 29.15 4.86 -10.78
C ASN A 229 28.39 6.16 -10.45
N VAL A 230 29.10 7.30 -10.40
CA VAL A 230 28.52 8.64 -10.21
C VAL A 230 27.37 8.91 -11.19
N ALA A 231 27.54 8.59 -12.47
CA ALA A 231 26.50 8.78 -13.49
C ALA A 231 25.21 7.96 -13.22
N GLN A 232 25.34 6.77 -12.66
CA GLN A 232 24.19 5.94 -12.31
C GLN A 232 23.46 6.50 -11.09
N TYR A 233 24.19 7.07 -10.12
CA TYR A 233 23.60 7.78 -8.99
C TYR A 233 22.83 9.03 -9.44
N GLU A 234 23.39 9.82 -10.36
CA GLU A 234 22.71 10.97 -10.94
C GLU A 234 21.42 10.57 -11.68
N GLN A 235 21.48 9.48 -12.46
CA GLN A 235 20.28 8.95 -13.13
C GLN A 235 19.21 8.54 -12.11
N LEU A 236 19.59 7.83 -11.04
CA LEU A 236 18.66 7.44 -9.99
C LEU A 236 18.02 8.66 -9.29
N TYR A 237 18.77 9.75 -9.14
CA TYR A 237 18.27 10.99 -8.59
C TYR A 237 17.22 11.65 -9.50
N ILE A 238 17.49 11.68 -10.81
CA ILE A 238 16.54 12.18 -11.82
C ILE A 238 15.27 11.33 -11.82
N ASP A 239 15.41 10.00 -11.82
CA ASP A 239 14.28 9.07 -11.81
C ASP A 239 13.44 9.24 -10.54
N LYS A 240 14.08 9.37 -9.37
CA LYS A 240 13.39 9.66 -8.11
C LYS A 240 12.57 10.95 -8.20
N GLN A 241 13.15 12.01 -8.74
CA GLN A 241 12.43 13.29 -8.90
C GLN A 241 11.22 13.14 -9.84
N ASN A 242 11.38 12.40 -10.95
CA ASN A 242 10.30 12.12 -11.89
C ASN A 242 9.17 11.30 -11.24
N TYR A 243 9.50 10.27 -10.45
CA TYR A 243 8.50 9.51 -9.71
C TYR A 243 7.78 10.33 -8.65
N LEU A 244 8.47 11.26 -7.97
CA LEU A 244 7.82 12.19 -7.04
C LEU A 244 6.79 13.08 -7.76
N SER A 245 7.16 13.69 -8.89
CA SER A 245 6.22 14.48 -9.68
C SER A 245 5.03 13.64 -10.18
N LYS A 246 5.26 12.39 -10.59
CA LYS A 246 4.16 11.49 -10.96
C LYS A 246 3.24 11.15 -9.80
N ILE A 247 3.77 11.01 -8.59
CA ILE A 247 2.96 10.78 -7.39
C ILE A 247 2.09 12.02 -7.11
N GLU A 248 2.68 13.21 -7.16
CA GLU A 248 1.94 14.47 -6.99
C GLU A 248 0.80 14.61 -8.01
N GLU A 249 1.05 14.34 -9.29
CA GLU A 249 -0.01 14.34 -10.31
C GLU A 249 -1.15 13.35 -10.01
N ARG A 250 -0.83 12.13 -9.54
CA ARG A 250 -1.85 11.15 -9.18
C ARG A 250 -2.62 11.56 -7.92
N GLU A 251 -1.96 12.20 -6.97
CA GLU A 251 -2.60 12.75 -5.78
C GLU A 251 -3.61 13.85 -6.15
N ASP A 252 -3.24 14.76 -7.05
CA ASP A 252 -4.14 15.78 -7.57
C ASP A 252 -5.35 15.18 -8.31
N GLU A 253 -5.12 14.15 -9.15
CA GLU A 253 -6.20 13.41 -9.81
C GLU A 253 -7.13 12.72 -8.80
N LEU A 254 -6.59 12.13 -7.74
CA LEU A 254 -7.37 11.50 -6.67
C LEU A 254 -8.21 12.53 -5.90
N ILE A 255 -7.64 13.70 -5.60
CA ILE A 255 -8.36 14.80 -4.95
C ILE A 255 -9.54 15.22 -5.84
N LYS A 256 -9.30 15.45 -7.13
CA LYS A 256 -10.34 15.80 -8.10
C LYS A 256 -11.42 14.74 -8.23
N ASN A 257 -11.06 13.45 -8.19
CA ASN A 257 -12.06 12.38 -8.22
C ASN A 257 -12.89 12.36 -6.93
N ARG A 258 -12.26 12.56 -5.76
CA ARG A 258 -12.98 12.66 -4.49
C ARG A 258 -13.97 13.83 -4.48
N THR A 259 -13.58 15.00 -4.98
CA THR A 259 -14.49 16.15 -5.09
C THR A 259 -15.68 15.83 -6.01
N ASN A 260 -15.42 15.25 -7.18
CA ASN A 260 -16.49 14.84 -8.10
C ASN A 260 -17.42 13.79 -7.46
N CYS A 261 -16.89 12.84 -6.69
CA CYS A 261 -17.70 11.86 -5.98
C CYS A 261 -18.60 12.52 -4.92
N THR A 262 -18.08 13.51 -4.18
CA THR A 262 -18.88 14.27 -3.22
C THR A 262 -19.98 15.08 -3.91
N GLU A 263 -19.70 15.70 -5.06
CA GLU A 263 -20.69 16.42 -5.87
C GLU A 263 -21.79 15.49 -6.38
N HIS A 264 -21.42 14.33 -6.94
CA HIS A 264 -22.41 13.34 -7.38
C HIS A 264 -23.26 12.81 -6.23
N ASN A 265 -22.69 12.61 -5.03
CA ASN A 265 -23.46 12.20 -3.85
C ASN A 265 -24.48 13.28 -3.43
N GLN A 266 -24.12 14.57 -3.53
CA GLN A 266 -25.06 15.66 -3.30
C GLN A 266 -26.19 15.68 -4.34
N ILE A 267 -25.86 15.50 -5.62
CA ILE A 267 -26.85 15.40 -6.70
C ILE A 267 -27.80 14.22 -6.45
N LEU A 268 -27.27 13.05 -6.07
CA LEU A 268 -28.09 11.87 -5.74
C LEU A 268 -29.00 12.13 -4.52
N ALA A 269 -28.52 12.86 -3.51
CA ALA A 269 -29.35 13.27 -2.38
C ALA A 269 -30.52 14.16 -2.84
N HIS A 270 -30.27 15.18 -3.66
CA HIS A 270 -31.33 16.03 -4.22
C HIS A 270 -32.32 15.26 -5.10
N ILE A 271 -31.86 14.26 -5.87
CA ILE A 271 -32.75 13.41 -6.65
C ILE A 271 -33.66 12.59 -5.72
N ARG A 272 -33.12 12.03 -4.63
CA ARG A 272 -33.91 11.30 -3.64
C ARG A 272 -34.95 12.19 -2.96
N GLU A 273 -34.58 13.41 -2.57
CA GLU A 273 -35.51 14.39 -1.98
C GLU A 273 -36.64 14.73 -2.96
N LYS A 274 -36.32 14.99 -4.23
CA LYS A 274 -37.33 15.25 -5.26
C LYS A 274 -38.24 14.06 -5.51
N MET A 275 -37.68 12.85 -5.53
CA MET A 275 -38.43 11.62 -5.70
C MET A 275 -39.42 11.41 -4.55
N GLN A 276 -38.97 11.57 -3.30
CA GLN A 276 -39.83 11.49 -2.13
C GLN A 276 -40.95 12.54 -2.17
N HIS A 277 -40.63 13.78 -2.55
CA HIS A 277 -41.65 14.81 -2.70
C HIS A 277 -42.68 14.44 -3.79
N THR A 278 -42.25 13.88 -4.93
CA THR A 278 -43.17 13.44 -5.97
C THR A 278 -44.02 12.24 -5.52
N GLU A 279 -43.48 11.32 -4.73
CA GLU A 279 -44.24 10.22 -4.12
C GLU A 279 -45.33 10.77 -3.20
N GLU A 280 -44.99 11.73 -2.32
CA GLU A 280 -45.97 12.39 -1.45
C GLU A 280 -47.09 13.07 -2.26
N VAL A 281 -46.77 13.75 -3.37
CA VAL A 281 -47.77 14.37 -4.25
C VAL A 281 -48.67 13.33 -4.93
N ILE A 282 -48.12 12.17 -5.31
CA ILE A 282 -48.91 11.06 -5.85
C ILE A 282 -49.89 10.55 -4.80
N ASP A 283 -49.42 10.30 -3.57
CA ASP A 283 -50.27 9.82 -2.46
C ASP A 283 -51.44 10.79 -2.19
N PHE A 284 -51.19 12.10 -2.21
CA PHE A 284 -52.26 13.11 -2.09
C PHE A 284 -53.25 13.05 -3.26
N ALA A 285 -52.76 12.94 -4.50
CA ALA A 285 -53.63 12.85 -5.68
C ALA A 285 -54.47 11.56 -5.68
N GLU A 286 -53.92 10.45 -5.18
CA GLU A 286 -54.65 9.19 -4.99
C GLU A 286 -55.75 9.33 -3.94
N CYS A 287 -55.50 10.05 -2.85
CA CYS A 287 -56.53 10.37 -1.85
C CYS A 287 -57.65 11.22 -2.45
N ASP A 288 -57.30 12.30 -3.17
CA ASP A 288 -58.28 13.18 -3.85
C ASP A 288 -59.13 12.41 -4.87
N LEU A 289 -58.50 11.49 -5.61
CA LEU A 289 -59.20 10.60 -6.54
C LEU A 289 -60.17 9.68 -5.80
N GLY A 290 -59.74 9.07 -4.69
CA GLY A 290 -60.59 8.23 -3.86
C GLY A 290 -61.81 8.97 -3.30
N ASP A 291 -61.63 10.21 -2.84
CA ASP A 291 -62.73 11.06 -2.37
C ASP A 291 -63.73 11.37 -3.49
N ALA A 292 -63.24 11.69 -4.70
CA ALA A 292 -64.09 11.94 -5.87
C ALA A 292 -64.84 10.66 -6.32
N GLU A 293 -64.21 9.49 -6.24
CA GLU A 293 -64.86 8.21 -6.52
C GLU A 293 -65.98 7.90 -5.53
N ILE A 294 -65.75 8.15 -4.24
CA ILE A 294 -66.77 8.00 -3.19
C ILE A 294 -67.94 8.95 -3.44
N GLU A 295 -67.67 10.22 -3.78
CA GLU A 295 -68.72 11.19 -4.12
C GLU A 295 -69.53 10.74 -5.34
N LEU A 296 -68.88 10.23 -6.37
CA LEU A 296 -69.52 9.70 -7.57
C LEU A 296 -70.39 8.47 -7.25
N LEU A 297 -69.93 7.57 -6.37
CA LEU A 297 -70.72 6.43 -5.92
C LEU A 297 -71.96 6.87 -5.13
N ARG A 298 -71.82 7.84 -4.22
CA ARG A 298 -72.95 8.44 -3.49
C ARG A 298 -73.97 9.07 -4.45
N ALA A 299 -73.50 9.86 -5.42
CA ALA A 299 -74.38 10.46 -6.43
C ALA A 299 -75.10 9.40 -7.29
N ARG A 300 -74.42 8.29 -7.62
CA ARG A 300 -75.04 7.15 -8.33
C ARG A 300 -76.10 6.45 -7.48
N GLU A 301 -75.84 6.24 -6.19
CA GLU A 301 -76.79 5.66 -5.26
C GLU A 301 -78.03 6.55 -5.08
N ASP A 302 -77.84 7.85 -4.88
CA ASP A 302 -78.91 8.85 -4.78
C ASP A 302 -79.76 8.88 -6.05
N LEU A 303 -79.13 8.86 -7.22
CA LEU A 303 -79.84 8.76 -8.50
C LEU A 303 -80.64 7.45 -8.60
N GLY A 304 -80.07 6.33 -8.15
CA GLY A 304 -80.75 5.04 -8.07
C GLY A 304 -82.00 5.11 -7.17
N ASN A 305 -81.86 5.71 -5.98
CA ASN A 305 -82.94 5.92 -5.02
C ASN A 305 -84.06 6.81 -5.59
N ILE A 306 -83.71 7.91 -6.28
CA ILE A 306 -84.67 8.80 -6.92
C ILE A 306 -85.39 8.09 -8.07
N LYS A 307 -84.66 7.37 -8.94
CA LYS A 307 -85.26 6.56 -10.02
C LYS A 307 -86.22 5.52 -9.44
N GLY A 308 -85.84 4.83 -8.38
CA GLY A 308 -86.70 3.86 -7.68
C GLY A 308 -87.97 4.49 -7.10
N LYS A 309 -87.87 5.67 -6.46
CA LYS A 309 -89.05 6.43 -5.99
C LYS A 309 -89.96 6.84 -7.14
N ARG A 310 -89.39 7.36 -8.23
CA ARG A 310 -90.12 7.73 -9.44
C ARG A 310 -90.86 6.51 -10.03
N ASP A 311 -90.20 5.37 -10.11
CA ASP A 311 -90.79 4.15 -10.69
C ASP A 311 -91.91 3.58 -9.80
N LYS A 312 -91.75 3.63 -8.46
CA LYS A 312 -92.84 3.33 -7.51
C LYS A 312 -94.05 4.24 -7.69
N LEU A 313 -93.82 5.56 -7.81
CA LEU A 313 -94.89 6.53 -8.08
C LEU A 313 -95.58 6.23 -9.43
N ARG A 314 -94.81 5.87 -10.46
CA ARG A 314 -95.33 5.49 -11.78
C ARG A 314 -96.22 4.25 -11.68
N TRP A 315 -95.80 3.21 -10.97
CA TRP A 315 -96.63 2.01 -10.76
C TRP A 315 -97.86 2.29 -9.90
N SER A 316 -97.74 3.12 -8.86
CA SER A 316 -98.88 3.55 -8.04
C SER A 316 -99.90 4.34 -8.86
N LEU A 317 -99.45 5.29 -9.67
CA LEU A 317 -100.28 6.04 -10.61
C LEU A 317 -101.02 5.10 -11.58
N GLU A 318 -100.30 4.12 -12.14
CA GLU A 318 -100.90 3.15 -13.05
C GLU A 318 -101.92 2.25 -12.33
N ALA A 319 -101.63 1.80 -11.11
CA ALA A 319 -102.55 1.02 -10.30
C ALA A 319 -103.83 1.80 -9.94
N GLU A 320 -103.70 3.06 -9.51
CA GLU A 320 -104.84 3.95 -9.25
C GLU A 320 -105.61 4.25 -10.53
N ARG A 321 -104.94 4.39 -11.68
CA ARG A 321 -105.61 4.49 -12.99
C ARG A 321 -106.43 3.26 -13.32
N MET A 322 -105.90 2.06 -13.06
CA MET A 322 -106.62 0.81 -13.27
C MET A 322 -107.82 0.67 -12.33
N LYS A 323 -107.69 1.06 -11.05
CA LYS A 323 -108.82 1.06 -10.08
C LYS A 323 -109.91 2.05 -10.46
N ALA A 324 -109.55 3.27 -10.84
CA ALA A 324 -110.50 4.29 -11.27
C ALA A 324 -111.13 3.96 -12.63
N GLY A 325 -110.56 3.02 -13.39
CA GLY A 325 -111.13 2.49 -14.63
C GLY A 325 -111.48 3.60 -15.62
N LEU A 326 -112.74 3.61 -16.04
CA LEU A 326 -113.24 4.54 -17.06
C LEU A 326 -113.30 6.01 -16.59
N LEU A 327 -113.31 6.27 -15.27
CA LEU A 327 -113.30 7.65 -14.74
C LEU A 327 -112.03 8.42 -15.13
N THR A 328 -110.92 7.73 -15.38
CA THR A 328 -109.67 8.38 -15.79
C THR A 328 -109.64 8.75 -17.27
N ARG A 329 -110.48 8.12 -18.09
CA ARG A 329 -110.57 8.33 -19.53
C ARG A 329 -111.95 8.89 -19.87
N LYS A 330 -112.07 10.22 -19.73
CA LYS A 330 -113.33 10.96 -19.90
C LYS A 330 -114.01 10.68 -21.24
N ASP A 331 -113.24 10.52 -22.31
CA ASP A 331 -113.77 10.26 -23.65
C ASP A 331 -114.49 8.91 -23.71
N LEU A 332 -113.86 7.86 -23.20
CA LEU A 332 -114.41 6.51 -23.20
C LEU A 332 -115.61 6.37 -22.24
N LEU A 333 -115.63 7.17 -21.16
CA LEU A 333 -116.78 7.27 -20.25
C LEU A 333 -117.99 7.90 -20.93
N ARG A 334 -117.75 8.93 -21.75
CA ARG A 334 -118.78 9.61 -22.53
C ARG A 334 -119.35 8.70 -23.61
N ASP A 335 -118.50 7.96 -24.32
CA ASP A 335 -118.93 6.96 -25.30
C ASP A 335 -119.78 5.85 -24.65
N PHE A 336 -119.41 5.39 -23.45
CA PHE A 336 -120.22 4.41 -22.71
C PHE A 336 -121.58 4.98 -22.32
N GLN A 337 -121.62 6.23 -21.86
CA GLN A 337 -122.87 6.91 -21.54
C GLN A 337 -123.76 7.05 -22.78
N ASP A 338 -123.20 7.50 -23.90
CA ASP A 338 -123.90 7.64 -25.17
C ASP A 338 -124.44 6.27 -25.65
N ALA A 339 -123.67 5.19 -25.51
CA ALA A 339 -124.12 3.83 -25.83
C ALA A 339 -125.22 3.34 -24.89
N THR A 340 -125.17 3.65 -23.59
CA THR A 340 -126.25 3.30 -22.66
C THR A 340 -127.53 4.06 -22.96
N ASP A 341 -127.42 5.34 -23.29
CA ASP A 341 -128.56 6.18 -23.70
C ASP A 341 -129.17 5.63 -25.01
N GLU A 342 -128.34 5.15 -25.93
CA GLU A 342 -128.81 4.49 -27.15
C GLU A 342 -129.54 3.17 -26.85
N VAL A 343 -129.04 2.34 -25.92
CA VAL A 343 -129.72 1.10 -25.48
C VAL A 343 -131.06 1.41 -24.82
N VAL A 344 -131.16 2.46 -24.01
CA VAL A 344 -132.43 2.89 -23.40
C VAL A 344 -133.43 3.28 -24.50
N LYS A 345 -133.01 4.10 -25.48
CA LYS A 345 -133.84 4.45 -26.63
C LYS A 345 -134.31 3.22 -27.42
N LEU A 346 -133.45 2.21 -27.57
CA LEU A 346 -133.80 0.95 -28.23
C LEU A 346 -134.80 0.11 -27.41
N ARG A 347 -134.68 0.07 -26.08
CA ARG A 347 -135.66 -0.59 -25.20
C ARG A 347 -137.03 0.07 -25.28
N GLU A 348 -137.08 1.40 -25.22
CA GLU A 348 -138.34 2.14 -25.34
C GLU A 348 -139.02 1.87 -26.70
N LYS A 349 -138.24 1.83 -27.79
CA LYS A 349 -138.76 1.43 -29.11
C LYS A 349 -139.29 0.00 -29.12
N LYS A 350 -138.61 -0.94 -28.46
CA LYS A 350 -139.07 -2.34 -28.33
C LYS A 350 -140.40 -2.40 -27.58
N ASP A 351 -140.52 -1.72 -26.44
CA ASP A 351 -141.76 -1.70 -25.66
C ASP A 351 -142.92 -1.05 -26.42
N LEU A 352 -142.62 -0.06 -27.27
CA LEU A 352 -143.61 0.59 -28.13
C LEU A 352 -144.06 -0.32 -29.28
N LEU A 353 -143.13 -1.08 -29.87
CA LEU A 353 -143.44 -2.12 -30.86
C LEU A 353 -144.23 -3.28 -30.23
N ASP A 354 -143.89 -3.72 -29.02
CA ASP A 354 -144.64 -4.75 -28.30
C ASP A 354 -146.08 -4.28 -28.03
N LYS A 355 -146.30 -3.01 -27.69
CA LYS A 355 -147.65 -2.40 -27.58
C LYS A 355 -148.38 -2.39 -28.93
N GLN A 356 -147.70 -2.07 -30.03
CA GLN A 356 -148.29 -2.13 -31.38
C GLN A 356 -148.65 -3.56 -31.80
N ILE A 357 -147.86 -4.56 -31.41
CA ILE A 357 -148.17 -5.98 -31.61
C ILE A 357 -149.41 -6.38 -30.79
N ILE A 358 -149.53 -5.92 -29.54
CA ILE A 358 -150.72 -6.14 -28.71
C ILE A 358 -151.96 -5.48 -29.35
N ASP A 359 -151.85 -4.25 -29.86
CA ASP A 359 -152.96 -3.55 -30.49
C ASP A 359 -153.38 -4.18 -31.83
N THR A 360 -152.43 -4.63 -32.65
CA THR A 360 -152.73 -5.32 -33.91
C THR A 360 -153.31 -6.71 -33.68
N THR A 361 -152.84 -7.45 -32.67
CA THR A 361 -153.44 -8.74 -32.28
C THR A 361 -154.86 -8.59 -31.72
N ASN A 362 -155.15 -7.51 -30.99
CA ASN A 362 -156.51 -7.18 -30.54
C ASN A 362 -157.41 -6.79 -31.72
N LYS A 363 -156.94 -5.98 -32.68
CA LYS A 363 -157.69 -5.69 -33.93
C LYS A 363 -157.95 -6.96 -34.76
N LEU A 364 -157.03 -7.93 -34.75
CA LEU A 364 -157.19 -9.23 -35.41
C LEU A 364 -158.23 -10.11 -34.70
N LYS A 365 -158.32 -10.04 -33.37
CA LYS A 365 -159.37 -10.72 -32.59
C LYS A 365 -160.76 -10.11 -32.85
N ASP A 366 -160.86 -8.78 -32.93
CA ASP A 366 -162.12 -8.08 -33.24
C ASP A 366 -162.59 -8.33 -34.68
N ALA A 367 -161.66 -8.44 -35.64
CA ALA A 367 -161.98 -8.84 -37.01
C ALA A 367 -162.47 -10.31 -37.08
N ARG A 368 -161.91 -11.22 -36.27
CA ARG A 368 -162.37 -12.62 -36.17
C ARG A 368 -163.76 -12.73 -35.52
N GLN A 369 -164.08 -11.89 -34.54
CA GLN A 369 -165.43 -11.85 -33.94
C GLN A 369 -166.50 -11.33 -34.91
N LYS A 370 -166.17 -10.37 -35.79
CA LYS A 370 -167.09 -9.89 -36.84
C LYS A 370 -167.39 -10.92 -37.93
N VAL A 371 -166.45 -11.83 -38.23
CA VAL A 371 -166.64 -12.94 -39.18
C VAL A 371 -167.47 -14.10 -38.58
N ASN A 372 -167.36 -14.34 -37.27
CA ASN A 372 -168.14 -15.36 -36.57
C ASN A 372 -169.61 -14.94 -36.29
N LEU A 373 -169.89 -13.65 -36.12
CA LEU A 373 -171.27 -13.14 -35.98
C LEU A 373 -172.04 -13.13 -37.32
N HIS A 374 -171.34 -12.99 -38.45
CA HIS A 374 -171.96 -13.01 -39.78
C HIS A 374 -172.26 -14.43 -40.30
N THR A 375 -171.65 -15.45 -39.71
CA THR A 375 -171.88 -16.88 -39.99
C THR A 375 -172.93 -17.50 -39.08
N ALA A 376 -173.03 -17.08 -37.81
CA ALA A 376 -174.04 -17.56 -36.85
C ALA A 376 -175.48 -17.03 -37.11
N ILE A 377 -175.65 -15.92 -37.84
CA ILE A 377 -176.99 -15.38 -38.19
C ILE A 377 -177.56 -16.03 -39.47
N ASN A 378 -176.71 -16.58 -40.35
CA ASN A 378 -177.16 -17.30 -41.55
C ASN A 378 -177.57 -18.76 -41.27
N GLU A 379 -177.22 -19.34 -40.12
CA GLU A 379 -177.53 -20.75 -39.77
C GLU A 379 -178.79 -20.95 -38.91
N LEU A 380 -179.40 -19.88 -38.36
CA LEU A 380 -180.69 -19.96 -37.63
C LEU A 380 -181.93 -19.63 -38.48
N ALA A 381 -181.77 -19.41 -39.79
CA ALA A 381 -182.84 -19.15 -40.75
C ALA A 381 -183.28 -20.39 -41.56
N ARG A 382 -182.94 -21.63 -41.15
CA ARG A 382 -183.27 -22.85 -41.93
C ARG A 382 -184.03 -23.99 -41.24
N GLU A 383 -184.33 -23.94 -39.93
CA GLU A 383 -185.17 -24.97 -39.30
C GLU A 383 -186.08 -24.38 -38.20
N ASN A 384 -187.24 -23.85 -38.61
CA ASN A 384 -188.54 -24.23 -38.06
C ASN A 384 -189.66 -23.36 -38.65
N HIS A 385 -190.20 -23.86 -39.75
CA HIS A 385 -191.58 -23.65 -40.14
C HIS A 385 -192.40 -24.82 -39.56
N VAL A 386 -192.97 -24.61 -38.37
CA VAL A 386 -194.40 -24.91 -38.13
C VAL A 386 -195.07 -23.54 -38.12
N GLY A 387 -195.89 -23.26 -39.12
CA GLY A 387 -196.75 -22.07 -39.19
C GLY A 387 -196.72 -21.32 -40.54
N THR A 388 -197.33 -21.91 -41.57
CA THR A 388 -197.88 -21.29 -42.80
C THR A 388 -199.02 -20.29 -42.49
N PRO A 389 -199.56 -19.43 -43.40
CA PRO A 389 -199.40 -19.29 -44.86
C PRO A 389 -198.77 -17.98 -45.37
#